data_AF-A0A7C4H8U3-F1
#
_entry.id   AF-A0A7C4H8U3-F1
#
_cell.length_a   1.000
_cell.length_b   1.000
_cell.length_c   1.000
_cell.angle_alpha   90.00
_cell.angle_beta   90.00
_cell.angle_gamma   90.00
#
_symmetry.space_group_name_H-M   'P 1'
#
loop_
_entity.id
_entity.type
_entity.pdbx_description
1 polymer ?
#
loop_
_entity_poly.entity_id
_entity_poly.type
_entity_poly.pdbx_seq_one_letter_code
_entity_poly.pdbx_strand_id
1 'polypeptide(L)'
;MINEKSAKYLIVKRIESPVNPYTDEVSIDELWRIHDKLSQEFRNIWLKIRDDSLKLDELPKPKYSLLDVKITLAYDLMKECKICERKCNAKRSEGKPGVCLVSNKCIIHSYFHHMGEEAPLVPSGTIFYGGCNFKCCFCQNYDISQINAWSGEIVSPKQLASIQEYLRKTGARNINHVGGDPTPHLPFILESLKYLDLNVPQLWNSNMYLTIEAMKILVDVIDIWLPDFKYGNNDCAWRLSRVRNYWEIVTRNHLIAYNHGDMIIRHLVLPNHIQCCTRPVLEWISKNTPRVIVNVMDQYRPEHLVRKYPDKYPDINRRLRSDEIKEAYRIADELGIVYKPVS
;
A
#
# COMPACT_ATOMS: atom_id res chain seq x y z
N MET A 1 4.25 4.46 -18.01
CA MET A 1 5.11 5.33 -17.16
C MET A 1 6.32 5.78 -17.98
N ILE A 2 6.17 6.88 -18.72
CA ILE A 2 7.12 7.34 -19.76
C ILE A 2 7.82 8.65 -19.40
N ASN A 3 7.84 9.03 -18.11
CA ASN A 3 8.46 10.26 -17.59
C ASN A 3 7.86 11.61 -18.02
N GLU A 4 6.72 11.61 -18.71
CA GLU A 4 6.08 12.86 -19.14
C GLU A 4 5.55 13.72 -17.99
N LYS A 5 5.10 13.10 -16.90
CA LYS A 5 4.54 13.79 -15.74
C LYS A 5 5.37 13.51 -14.49
N SER A 6 5.46 14.51 -13.61
CA SER A 6 6.16 14.41 -12.34
C SER A 6 5.41 13.48 -11.37
N ALA A 7 6.12 12.57 -10.74
CA ALA A 7 5.61 11.78 -9.62
C ALA A 7 5.14 12.71 -8.50
N LYS A 8 4.01 12.38 -7.87
CA LYS A 8 3.37 13.27 -6.89
C LYS A 8 4.27 13.69 -5.75
N TYR A 9 5.11 12.78 -5.25
CA TYR A 9 5.99 13.11 -4.13
C TYR A 9 6.99 14.24 -4.45
N LEU A 10 7.38 14.41 -5.72
CA LEU A 10 8.22 15.52 -6.16
C LEU A 10 7.47 16.86 -6.08
N ILE A 11 6.15 16.85 -6.31
CA ILE A 11 5.28 18.03 -6.19
C ILE A 11 5.06 18.36 -4.72
N VAL A 12 4.81 17.35 -3.87
CA VAL A 12 4.67 17.52 -2.42
C VAL A 12 5.90 18.20 -1.80
N LYS A 13 7.11 17.94 -2.32
CA LYS A 13 8.37 18.61 -1.92
C LYS A 13 8.40 20.11 -2.24
N ARG A 14 7.48 20.63 -3.06
CA ARG A 14 7.41 22.04 -3.48
C ARG A 14 6.34 22.84 -2.77
N ILE A 15 5.43 22.18 -2.05
CA ILE A 15 4.37 22.84 -1.29
C ILE A 15 4.96 23.31 0.02
N GLU A 16 5.14 24.62 0.20
CA GLU A 16 5.83 25.20 1.35
C GLU A 16 5.05 25.01 2.65
N SER A 17 5.76 24.55 3.69
CA SER A 17 5.23 24.55 5.05
C SER A 17 5.50 25.90 5.71
N PRO A 18 4.50 26.56 6.33
CA PRO A 18 4.68 27.84 7.00
C PRO A 18 5.46 27.72 8.32
N VAL A 19 5.71 26.49 8.79
CA VAL A 19 6.41 26.18 10.03
C VAL A 19 7.52 25.17 9.78
N ASN A 20 8.50 25.11 10.68
CA ASN A 20 9.39 23.96 10.79
C ASN A 20 8.62 22.80 11.45
N PRO A 21 8.25 21.72 10.74
CA PRO A 21 7.46 20.64 11.33
C PRO A 21 8.25 19.73 12.27
N TYR A 22 9.55 19.99 12.49
CA TYR A 22 10.41 19.21 13.37
C TYR A 22 10.63 19.83 14.74
N THR A 23 10.01 20.99 15.02
CA THR A 23 10.05 21.62 16.35
C THR A 23 8.95 21.07 17.25
N ASP A 24 9.21 21.05 18.55
CA ASP A 24 8.21 20.70 19.57
C ASP A 24 7.26 21.88 19.88
N GLU A 25 7.51 23.06 19.32
CA GLU A 25 6.68 24.26 19.51
C GLU A 25 5.33 24.18 18.78
N VAL A 26 5.19 23.29 17.77
CA VAL A 26 3.96 23.11 17.00
C VAL A 26 3.30 21.80 17.44
N SER A 27 2.06 21.89 17.91
CA SER A 27 1.31 20.70 18.33
C SER A 27 0.94 19.80 17.14
N ILE A 28 0.72 18.51 17.41
CA ILE A 28 0.32 17.54 16.38
C ILE A 28 -1.04 17.92 15.75
N ASP A 29 -1.98 18.43 16.56
CA ASP A 29 -3.28 18.90 16.05
C ASP A 29 -3.10 20.07 15.07
N GLU A 30 -2.17 20.98 15.38
CA GLU A 30 -1.85 22.08 14.48
C GLU A 30 -1.16 21.59 13.20
N LEU A 31 -0.25 20.62 13.30
CA LEU A 31 0.35 19.99 12.12
C LEU A 31 -0.69 19.29 11.23
N TRP A 32 -1.75 18.70 11.79
CA TRP A 32 -2.86 18.16 10.99
C TRP A 32 -3.67 19.24 10.28
N ARG A 33 -3.91 20.40 10.91
CA ARG A 33 -4.56 21.54 10.26
C ARG A 33 -3.71 22.10 9.11
N ILE A 34 -2.40 22.23 9.34
CA ILE A 34 -1.44 22.64 8.32
C ILE A 34 -1.44 21.61 7.19
N HIS A 35 -1.36 20.32 7.49
CA HIS A 35 -1.44 19.24 6.52
C HIS A 35 -2.68 19.37 5.62
N ASP A 36 -3.87 19.51 6.21
CA ASP A 36 -5.11 19.57 5.44
C ASP A 36 -5.16 20.80 4.52
N LYS A 37 -4.65 21.96 4.97
CA LYS A 37 -4.51 23.16 4.13
C LYS A 37 -3.54 22.95 2.97
N LEU A 38 -2.35 22.42 3.25
CA LEU A 38 -1.31 22.19 2.25
C LEU A 38 -1.70 21.08 1.26
N SER A 39 -2.45 20.07 1.70
CA SER A 39 -3.00 19.01 0.81
C SER A 39 -3.99 19.59 -0.20
N GLN A 40 -4.80 20.57 0.19
CA GLN A 40 -5.67 21.29 -0.74
C GLN A 40 -4.87 22.11 -1.77
N GLU A 41 -3.79 22.76 -1.33
CA GLU A 41 -2.88 23.49 -2.22
C GLU A 41 -2.17 22.54 -3.20
N PHE A 42 -1.65 21.42 -2.69
CA PHE A 42 -1.08 20.34 -3.49
C PHE A 42 -2.03 19.92 -4.60
N ARG A 43 -3.31 19.67 -4.28
CA ARG A 43 -4.30 19.24 -5.28
C ARG A 43 -4.46 20.25 -6.42
N ASN A 44 -4.48 21.54 -6.10
CA ASN A 44 -4.59 22.60 -7.11
C ASN A 44 -3.36 22.64 -8.02
N ILE A 45 -2.16 22.54 -7.44
CA ILE A 45 -0.89 22.54 -8.18
C ILE A 45 -0.75 21.26 -9.01
N TRP A 46 -1.07 20.10 -8.45
CA TRP A 46 -1.01 18.82 -9.13
C TRP A 46 -1.91 18.79 -10.37
N LEU A 47 -3.11 19.38 -10.30
CA LEU A 47 -4.00 19.51 -11.46
C LEU A 47 -3.37 20.38 -12.56
N LYS A 48 -2.77 21.52 -12.20
CA LYS A 48 -2.06 22.40 -13.14
C LYS A 48 -0.83 21.75 -13.78
N ILE A 49 -0.10 20.93 -13.02
CA ILE A 49 1.02 20.16 -13.58
C ILE A 49 0.49 19.07 -14.52
N ARG A 50 -0.67 18.47 -14.20
CA ARG A 50 -1.27 17.42 -15.00
C ARG A 50 -1.80 17.95 -16.34
N ASP A 51 -2.36 19.16 -16.38
CA ASP A 51 -2.86 19.81 -17.60
C ASP A 51 -1.82 20.67 -18.35
N ASP A 52 -0.55 20.60 -17.94
CA ASP A 52 0.60 21.32 -18.53
C ASP A 52 0.53 22.86 -18.39
N SER A 53 -0.35 23.40 -17.54
CA SER A 53 -0.41 24.84 -17.26
C SER A 53 0.65 25.34 -16.26
N LEU A 54 1.37 24.44 -15.61
CA LEU A 54 2.47 24.75 -14.68
C LEU A 54 3.53 23.65 -14.72
N LYS A 55 4.81 23.99 -14.77
CA LYS A 55 5.89 23.02 -14.64
C LYS A 55 6.45 22.96 -13.21
N LEU A 56 6.97 21.79 -12.84
CA LEU A 56 7.49 21.55 -11.48
C LEU A 56 8.72 22.41 -11.16
N ASP A 57 9.57 22.69 -12.15
CA ASP A 57 10.78 23.50 -12.03
C ASP A 57 10.51 24.99 -11.82
N GLU A 58 9.30 25.46 -12.17
CA GLU A 58 8.82 26.81 -11.87
C GLU A 58 8.49 27.00 -10.38
N LEU A 59 8.28 25.92 -9.63
CA LEU A 59 7.99 25.97 -8.20
C LEU A 59 9.28 26.06 -7.36
N PRO A 60 9.35 26.98 -6.37
CA PRO A 60 10.53 27.12 -5.52
C PRO A 60 10.78 25.84 -4.71
N LYS A 61 12.04 25.65 -4.26
CA LYS A 61 12.37 24.62 -3.27
C LYS A 61 12.24 25.24 -1.88
N PRO A 62 11.18 24.96 -1.11
CA PRO A 62 11.04 25.52 0.22
C PRO A 62 12.04 24.87 1.20
N LYS A 63 12.29 25.54 2.33
CA LYS A 63 13.10 24.98 3.42
C LYS A 63 12.42 23.77 4.07
N TYR A 64 11.10 23.87 4.26
CA TYR A 64 10.24 22.79 4.75
C TYR A 64 9.01 22.71 3.86
N SER A 65 8.54 21.50 3.60
CA SER A 65 7.47 21.22 2.65
C SER A 65 6.34 20.40 3.28
N LEU A 66 5.25 20.20 2.53
CA LEU A 66 4.20 19.24 2.88
C LEU A 66 4.77 17.83 3.11
N LEU A 67 5.87 17.45 2.44
CA LEU A 67 6.51 16.16 2.68
C LEU A 67 7.07 16.09 4.10
N ASP A 68 7.71 17.16 4.57
CA ASP A 68 8.26 17.24 5.93
C ASP A 68 7.15 17.17 6.99
N VAL A 69 6.02 17.84 6.77
CA VAL A 69 4.83 17.74 7.63
C VAL A 69 4.31 16.30 7.69
N LYS A 70 4.14 15.65 6.53
CA LYS A 70 3.70 14.25 6.42
C LYS A 70 4.64 13.27 7.12
N ILE A 71 5.95 13.51 7.05
CA ILE A 71 6.96 12.71 7.76
C ILE A 71 6.80 12.85 9.27
N THR A 72 6.69 14.07 9.79
CA THR A 72 6.48 14.28 11.24
C THR A 72 5.21 13.58 11.71
N LEU A 73 4.09 13.73 10.99
CA LEU A 73 2.83 13.08 11.33
C LEU A 73 2.93 11.55 11.29
N ALA A 74 3.64 10.99 10.30
CA ALA A 74 3.85 9.54 10.22
C ALA A 74 4.69 9.00 11.38
N TYR A 75 5.74 9.72 11.79
CA TYR A 75 6.52 9.38 12.97
C TYR A 75 5.73 9.54 14.27
N ASP A 76 4.83 10.52 14.34
CA ASP A 76 3.93 10.67 15.48
C ASP A 76 2.97 9.49 15.62
N LEU A 77 2.34 9.07 14.51
CA LEU A 77 1.51 7.85 14.45
C LEU A 77 2.26 6.58 14.86
N MET A 78 3.60 6.59 14.83
CA MET A 78 4.45 5.47 15.25
C MET A 78 4.70 5.43 16.78
N LYS A 79 4.68 6.57 17.48
CA LYS A 79 5.01 6.66 18.92
C LYS A 79 4.07 5.81 19.78
N GLU A 80 2.77 5.93 19.54
CA GLU A 80 1.74 5.02 20.04
C GLU A 80 1.02 4.45 18.82
N CYS A 81 1.50 3.30 18.34
CA CYS A 81 1.24 2.87 16.97
C CYS A 81 -0.26 2.85 16.59
N LYS A 82 -0.64 3.82 15.76
CA LYS A 82 -1.99 4.04 15.17
C LYS A 82 -1.94 4.11 13.64
N ILE A 83 -0.88 3.60 13.01
CA ILE A 83 -0.70 3.60 11.55
C ILE A 83 -1.71 2.69 10.82
N CYS A 84 -2.09 1.57 11.45
CA CYS A 84 -3.08 0.63 10.91
C CYS A 84 -4.27 0.48 11.87
N GLU A 85 -5.38 -0.04 11.37
CA GLU A 85 -6.62 -0.17 12.15
C GLU A 85 -6.57 -1.27 13.22
N ARG A 86 -5.40 -1.87 13.46
CA ARG A 86 -5.16 -2.60 14.71
C ARG A 86 -5.06 -1.65 15.90
N LYS A 87 -4.60 -0.40 15.67
CA LYS A 87 -4.38 0.63 16.70
C LYS A 87 -3.73 0.03 17.95
N CYS A 88 -2.66 -0.72 17.73
CA CYS A 88 -2.08 -1.61 18.74
C CYS A 88 -1.38 -0.87 19.88
N ASN A 89 -1.18 0.45 19.77
CA ASN A 89 -0.51 1.29 20.76
C ASN A 89 0.92 0.82 21.12
N ALA A 90 1.53 -0.03 20.29
CA ALA A 90 2.90 -0.44 20.47
C ALA A 90 3.80 0.79 20.42
N LYS A 91 4.70 0.91 21.41
CA LYS A 91 5.66 2.01 21.50
C LYS A 91 6.85 1.76 20.59
N ARG A 92 6.59 1.85 19.28
CA ARG A 92 7.57 1.47 18.25
C ARG A 92 8.83 2.31 18.32
N SER A 93 8.70 3.61 18.64
CA SER A 93 9.84 4.53 18.86
C SER A 93 10.82 4.02 19.93
N GLU A 94 10.31 3.36 20.98
CA GLU A 94 11.10 2.70 22.04
C GLU A 94 11.63 1.31 21.64
N GLY A 95 11.50 0.93 20.37
CA GLY A 95 11.93 -0.39 19.88
C GLY A 95 10.94 -1.52 20.13
N LYS A 96 9.76 -1.26 20.72
CA LYS A 96 8.75 -2.29 21.00
C LYS A 96 7.92 -2.59 19.74
N PRO A 97 7.97 -3.81 19.18
CA PRO A 97 7.30 -4.12 17.93
C PRO A 97 5.77 -4.16 18.10
N GLY A 98 5.06 -3.80 17.03
CA GLY A 98 3.61 -3.99 16.96
C GLY A 98 3.21 -5.43 16.67
N VAL A 99 1.89 -5.67 16.54
CA VAL A 99 1.36 -6.98 16.04
C VAL A 99 1.93 -7.34 14.66
N CYS A 100 2.33 -6.34 13.88
CA CYS A 100 3.01 -6.52 12.60
C CYS A 100 4.46 -6.99 12.70
N LEU A 101 5.01 -7.12 13.91
CA LEU A 101 6.41 -7.44 14.22
C LEU A 101 7.40 -6.31 13.96
N VAL A 102 6.99 -5.16 13.43
CA VAL A 102 7.90 -4.04 13.12
C VAL A 102 7.97 -3.04 14.27
N SER A 103 9.17 -2.55 14.62
CA SER A 103 9.41 -1.50 15.63
C SER A 103 9.92 -0.19 15.01
N ASN A 104 11.04 0.38 15.45
CA ASN A 104 11.64 1.63 14.96
C ASN A 104 12.69 1.42 13.85
N LYS A 105 12.72 0.24 13.23
CA LYS A 105 13.64 -0.07 12.13
C LYS A 105 12.86 -0.35 10.86
N CYS A 106 13.42 0.03 9.72
CA CYS A 106 12.94 -0.37 8.40
C CYS A 106 13.67 -1.65 7.98
N ILE A 107 12.93 -2.73 7.73
CA ILE A 107 13.49 -4.03 7.36
C ILE A 107 13.14 -4.35 5.91
N ILE A 108 14.15 -4.55 5.07
CA ILE A 108 14.02 -4.96 3.68
C ILE A 108 14.59 -6.37 3.52
N HIS A 109 13.79 -7.29 3.00
CA HIS A 109 14.22 -8.66 2.70
C HIS A 109 14.86 -8.79 1.32
N SER A 110 14.34 -8.06 0.34
CA SER A 110 14.88 -8.04 -1.02
C SER A 110 14.37 -6.82 -1.79
N TYR A 111 15.09 -6.48 -2.85
CA TYR A 111 14.65 -5.50 -3.84
C TYR A 111 15.14 -5.91 -5.23
N PHE A 112 14.29 -5.82 -6.25
CA PHE A 112 14.57 -6.35 -7.59
C PHE A 112 13.59 -5.84 -8.64
N HIS A 113 13.91 -6.03 -9.92
CA HIS A 113 12.97 -5.80 -11.04
C HIS A 113 11.98 -6.95 -11.13
N HIS A 114 10.75 -6.74 -10.68
CA HIS A 114 9.69 -7.73 -10.72
C HIS A 114 9.01 -7.73 -12.10
N MET A 115 9.13 -8.86 -12.81
CA MET A 115 8.55 -9.07 -14.14
C MET A 115 7.15 -9.68 -14.11
N GLY A 116 6.69 -10.16 -12.95
CA GLY A 116 5.38 -10.80 -12.77
C GLY A 116 4.32 -9.94 -12.09
N GLU A 117 4.50 -8.60 -12.01
CA GLU A 117 3.41 -7.71 -11.59
C GLU A 117 2.42 -7.55 -12.76
N GLU A 118 1.30 -6.86 -12.54
CA GLU A 118 0.34 -6.57 -13.61
C GLU A 118 1.01 -5.82 -14.77
N ALA A 119 0.65 -6.18 -16.00
CA ALA A 119 1.36 -5.77 -17.22
C ALA A 119 1.72 -4.27 -17.33
N PRO A 120 0.86 -3.30 -16.93
CA PRO A 120 1.20 -1.87 -16.98
C PRO A 120 2.38 -1.47 -16.07
N LEU A 121 2.72 -2.30 -15.08
CA LEU A 121 3.67 -2.01 -14.01
C LEU A 121 5.08 -2.54 -14.28
N VAL A 122 5.24 -3.45 -15.25
CA VAL A 122 6.46 -4.24 -15.47
C VAL A 122 7.45 -3.55 -16.42
N PRO A 123 8.79 -3.56 -16.15
CA PRO A 123 9.45 -4.01 -14.93
C PRO A 123 9.12 -3.11 -13.73
N SER A 124 8.69 -3.72 -12.63
CA SER A 124 8.34 -3.00 -11.40
C SER A 124 9.53 -2.99 -10.44
N GLY A 125 9.88 -1.83 -9.88
CA GLY A 125 10.97 -1.71 -8.92
C GLY A 125 10.49 -2.14 -7.54
N THR A 126 10.48 -3.44 -7.29
CA THR A 126 9.83 -4.04 -6.13
C THR A 126 10.76 -4.06 -4.92
N ILE A 127 10.24 -3.64 -3.77
CA ILE A 127 10.93 -3.68 -2.48
C ILE A 127 10.08 -4.48 -1.50
N PHE A 128 10.64 -5.57 -0.96
CA PHE A 128 9.96 -6.47 -0.02
C PHE A 128 10.27 -6.08 1.42
N TYR A 129 9.30 -5.47 2.09
CA TYR A 129 9.36 -5.11 3.50
C TYR A 129 9.04 -6.30 4.41
N GLY A 130 9.72 -6.37 5.56
CA GLY A 130 9.45 -7.36 6.60
C GLY A 130 8.20 -7.05 7.43
N GLY A 131 7.54 -8.07 7.96
CA GLY A 131 6.37 -7.90 8.83
C GLY A 131 5.08 -7.52 8.09
N CYS A 132 3.94 -7.81 8.73
CA CYS A 132 2.62 -7.55 8.16
C CYS A 132 1.58 -7.40 9.26
N ASN A 133 0.70 -6.41 9.11
CA ASN A 133 -0.46 -6.21 9.99
C ASN A 133 -1.55 -7.29 9.76
N PHE A 134 -1.44 -8.19 8.77
CA PHE A 134 -2.31 -9.37 8.66
C PHE A 134 -1.63 -10.61 9.25
N LYS A 135 -2.43 -11.62 9.61
CA LYS A 135 -1.96 -12.96 10.01
C LYS A 135 -2.64 -14.03 9.16
N CYS A 136 -2.51 -13.92 7.82
CA CYS A 136 -3.13 -14.84 6.88
C CYS A 136 -2.61 -16.26 7.13
N CYS A 137 -3.52 -17.21 7.40
CA CYS A 137 -3.17 -18.61 7.64
C CYS A 137 -2.63 -19.31 6.40
N PHE A 138 -2.85 -18.74 5.21
CA PHE A 138 -2.40 -19.22 3.90
C PHE A 138 -1.31 -18.32 3.25
N CYS A 139 -0.69 -17.42 4.02
CA CYS A 139 0.26 -16.44 3.46
C CYS A 139 1.39 -17.12 2.67
N GLN A 140 1.62 -16.72 1.42
CA GLN A 140 2.72 -17.25 0.60
C GLN A 140 4.08 -16.67 1.01
N ASN A 141 4.08 -15.46 1.59
CA ASN A 141 5.27 -14.76 2.12
C ASN A 141 5.29 -14.82 3.65
N TYR A 142 4.84 -15.93 4.25
CA TYR A 142 4.69 -16.05 5.71
C TYR A 142 6.01 -15.93 6.47
N ASP A 143 7.11 -16.33 5.81
CA ASP A 143 8.47 -16.22 6.28
C ASP A 143 8.82 -14.76 6.57
N ILE A 144 8.71 -13.85 5.59
CA ILE A 144 9.06 -12.44 5.78
C ILE A 144 7.99 -11.65 6.52
N SER A 145 6.72 -12.08 6.45
CA SER A 145 5.59 -11.33 7.03
C SER A 145 5.26 -11.70 8.49
N GLN A 146 5.53 -12.94 8.92
CA GLN A 146 5.03 -13.48 10.19
C GLN A 146 6.06 -14.24 11.03
N ILE A 147 7.11 -14.82 10.45
CA ILE A 147 8.06 -15.66 11.20
C ILE A 147 9.41 -14.95 11.37
N ASN A 148 10.01 -14.54 10.27
CA ASN A 148 11.37 -14.03 10.14
C ASN A 148 11.37 -12.54 9.73
N ALA A 149 10.41 -11.77 10.25
CA ALA A 149 10.25 -10.36 9.85
C ALA A 149 11.54 -9.53 10.00
N TRP A 150 12.41 -9.89 10.97
CA TRP A 150 13.68 -9.22 11.29
C TRP A 150 14.92 -9.83 10.62
N SER A 151 14.76 -10.87 9.80
CA SER A 151 15.90 -11.53 9.13
C SER A 151 16.38 -10.82 7.86
N GLY A 152 15.71 -9.73 7.46
CA GLY A 152 16.14 -8.86 6.37
C GLY A 152 17.16 -7.81 6.83
N GLU A 153 17.60 -6.98 5.89
CA GLU A 153 18.52 -5.88 6.17
C GLU A 153 17.80 -4.70 6.82
N ILE A 154 18.42 -4.14 7.87
CA ILE A 154 17.97 -2.89 8.47
C ILE A 154 18.54 -1.74 7.65
N VAL A 155 17.66 -0.94 7.06
CA VAL A 155 18.05 0.20 6.23
C VAL A 155 17.59 1.52 6.85
N SER A 156 18.40 2.56 6.68
CA SER A 156 18.01 3.94 6.93
C SER A 156 17.16 4.49 5.77
N PRO A 157 16.39 5.58 5.99
CA PRO A 157 15.68 6.28 4.92
C PRO A 157 16.57 6.69 3.74
N LYS A 158 17.82 7.09 4.00
CA LYS A 158 18.80 7.40 2.93
C LYS A 158 19.17 6.17 2.10
N GLN A 159 19.45 5.04 2.75
CA GLN A 159 19.73 3.77 2.06
C GLN A 159 18.51 3.31 1.26
N LEU A 160 17.29 3.44 1.82
CA LEU A 160 16.06 3.13 1.10
C LEU A 160 15.88 4.03 -0.14
N ALA A 161 16.25 5.31 -0.07
CA ALA A 161 16.27 6.20 -1.24
C ALA A 161 17.29 5.75 -2.29
N SER A 162 18.49 5.31 -1.88
CA SER A 162 19.49 4.76 -2.79
C SER A 162 19.03 3.48 -3.48
N ILE A 163 18.29 2.60 -2.79
CA ILE A 163 17.67 1.41 -3.39
C ILE A 163 16.65 1.81 -4.46
N GLN A 164 15.78 2.77 -4.16
CA GLN A 164 14.79 3.28 -5.11
C GLN A 164 15.46 3.91 -6.34
N GLU A 165 16.48 4.72 -6.12
CA GLU A 165 17.27 5.33 -7.19
C GLU A 165 17.94 4.27 -8.07
N TYR A 166 18.56 3.26 -7.47
CA TYR A 166 19.17 2.15 -8.18
C TYR A 166 18.15 1.44 -9.08
N LEU A 167 16.99 1.03 -8.53
CA LEU A 167 15.93 0.36 -9.28
C LEU A 167 15.46 1.21 -10.47
N ARG A 168 15.24 2.51 -10.24
CA ARG A 168 14.82 3.43 -11.29
C ARG A 168 15.87 3.57 -12.40
N LYS A 169 17.13 3.85 -12.04
CA LYS A 169 18.24 4.03 -13.00
C LYS A 169 18.51 2.77 -13.83
N THR A 170 18.21 1.60 -13.28
CA THR A 170 18.43 0.29 -13.92
C THR A 170 17.20 -0.23 -14.67
N GLY A 171 16.13 0.56 -14.81
CA GLY A 171 15.03 0.30 -15.74
C GLY A 171 13.65 0.05 -15.12
N ALA A 172 13.50 0.12 -13.79
CA ALA A 172 12.19 0.01 -13.15
C ALA A 172 11.27 1.17 -13.57
N ARG A 173 10.00 0.85 -13.89
CA ARG A 173 8.99 1.84 -14.30
C ARG A 173 8.41 2.64 -13.12
N ASN A 174 8.33 2.00 -11.96
CA ASN A 174 7.83 2.53 -10.68
C ASN A 174 8.66 1.97 -9.52
N ILE A 175 8.44 2.51 -8.33
CA ILE A 175 8.83 1.89 -7.06
C ILE A 175 7.60 1.25 -6.43
N ASN A 176 7.63 -0.07 -6.25
CA ASN A 176 6.54 -0.86 -5.68
C ASN A 176 6.88 -1.27 -4.24
N HIS A 177 6.15 -0.69 -3.29
CA HIS A 177 6.29 -1.00 -1.88
C HIS A 177 5.40 -2.19 -1.51
N VAL A 178 6.00 -3.37 -1.27
CA VAL A 178 5.29 -4.66 -1.03
C VAL A 178 6.11 -5.57 -0.09
N GLY A 179 5.90 -6.87 -0.06
CA GLY A 179 6.60 -7.86 0.77
C GLY A 179 5.63 -8.51 1.73
N GLY A 180 5.75 -8.20 3.03
CA GLY A 180 4.70 -8.50 4.00
C GLY A 180 3.54 -7.52 3.90
N ASP A 181 3.76 -6.25 4.25
CA ASP A 181 2.92 -5.11 3.91
C ASP A 181 3.75 -3.82 4.11
N PRO A 182 3.60 -2.78 3.27
CA PRO A 182 4.37 -1.53 3.41
C PRO A 182 3.85 -0.62 4.52
N THR A 183 2.61 -0.81 5.02
CA THR A 183 1.98 0.04 6.05
C THR A 183 2.83 0.21 7.31
N PRO A 184 3.40 -0.86 7.92
CA PRO A 184 4.27 -0.68 9.08
C PRO A 184 5.49 0.20 8.78
N HIS A 185 5.94 0.29 7.53
CA HIS A 185 7.12 1.02 7.11
C HIS A 185 6.85 2.45 6.63
N LEU A 186 5.59 2.90 6.70
CA LEU A 186 5.14 4.22 6.24
C LEU A 186 6.08 5.39 6.61
N PRO A 187 6.52 5.57 7.89
CA PRO A 187 7.36 6.72 8.24
C PRO A 187 8.71 6.72 7.51
N PHE A 188 9.33 5.55 7.38
CA PHE A 188 10.62 5.38 6.72
C PHE A 188 10.52 5.55 5.21
N ILE A 189 9.42 5.05 4.61
CA ILE A 189 9.15 5.22 3.18
C ILE A 189 9.03 6.71 2.87
N LEU A 190 8.20 7.46 3.62
CA LEU A 190 8.05 8.90 3.41
C LEU A 190 9.35 9.66 3.60
N GLU A 191 10.12 9.34 4.65
CA GLU A 191 11.39 10.03 4.89
C GLU A 191 12.41 9.75 3.78
N SER A 192 12.40 8.55 3.19
CA SER A 192 13.28 8.23 2.08
C SER A 192 13.07 9.16 0.87
N LEU A 193 11.83 9.62 0.65
CA LEU A 193 11.49 10.51 -0.46
C LEU A 193 12.12 11.90 -0.33
N LYS A 194 12.58 12.31 0.86
CA LYS A 194 13.39 13.52 1.01
C LYS A 194 14.68 13.43 0.20
N TYR A 195 15.27 12.24 0.17
CA TYR A 195 16.57 11.96 -0.45
C TYR A 195 16.45 11.42 -1.88
N LEU A 196 15.23 11.26 -2.40
CA LEU A 196 14.97 10.81 -3.76
C LEU A 196 14.58 12.01 -4.64
N ASP A 197 15.33 12.29 -5.70
CA ASP A 197 15.06 13.40 -6.63
C ASP A 197 14.71 12.94 -8.05
N LEU A 198 14.69 11.63 -8.32
CA LEU A 198 14.38 11.08 -9.64
C LEU A 198 12.88 11.03 -9.91
N ASN A 199 12.45 11.37 -11.12
CA ASN A 199 11.06 11.15 -11.50
C ASN A 199 10.75 9.64 -11.61
N VAL A 200 10.08 9.10 -10.59
CA VAL A 200 9.60 7.72 -10.54
C VAL A 200 8.29 7.63 -9.76
N PRO A 201 7.22 7.11 -10.39
CA PRO A 201 5.95 6.89 -9.71
C PRO A 201 6.09 5.97 -8.50
N GLN A 202 5.41 6.32 -7.41
CA GLN A 202 5.33 5.51 -6.20
C GLN A 202 4.08 4.63 -6.25
N LEU A 203 4.26 3.33 -6.04
CA LEU A 203 3.20 2.33 -6.06
C LEU A 203 3.03 1.70 -4.68
N TRP A 204 1.80 1.74 -4.17
CA TRP A 204 1.45 1.21 -2.86
C TRP A 204 0.69 -0.12 -2.98
N ASN A 205 1.38 -1.21 -2.70
CA ASN A 205 0.88 -2.57 -2.82
C ASN A 205 0.65 -3.14 -1.42
N SER A 206 -0.62 -3.16 -1.01
CA SER A 206 -0.99 -3.36 0.40
C SER A 206 -2.34 -4.06 0.56
N ASN A 207 -2.54 -4.64 1.75
CA ASN A 207 -3.85 -5.12 2.19
C ASN A 207 -4.86 -4.01 2.56
N MET A 208 -4.44 -2.74 2.47
CA MET A 208 -5.26 -1.54 2.70
C MET A 208 -5.90 -1.44 4.08
N TYR A 209 -5.39 -2.13 5.09
CA TYR A 209 -5.90 -2.04 6.47
C TYR A 209 -5.20 -0.92 7.25
N LEU A 210 -5.28 0.29 6.70
CA LEU A 210 -4.68 1.54 7.18
C LEU A 210 -5.72 2.38 7.92
N THR A 211 -5.27 3.24 8.85
CA THR A 211 -6.13 4.27 9.43
C THR A 211 -6.41 5.41 8.45
N ILE A 212 -7.43 6.24 8.73
CA ILE A 212 -7.71 7.44 7.91
C ILE A 212 -6.53 8.40 7.93
N GLU A 213 -5.87 8.54 9.07
CA GLU A 213 -4.68 9.36 9.26
C GLU A 213 -3.55 8.90 8.33
N ALA A 214 -3.27 7.58 8.28
CA ALA A 214 -2.28 7.03 7.36
C ALA A 214 -2.68 7.22 5.89
N MET A 215 -3.97 7.09 5.56
CA MET A 215 -4.46 7.35 4.20
C MET A 215 -4.29 8.83 3.80
N LYS A 216 -4.65 9.79 4.68
CA LYS A 216 -4.45 11.24 4.46
C LYS A 216 -2.99 11.58 4.16
N ILE A 217 -2.07 10.93 4.86
CA ILE A 217 -0.64 11.09 4.62
C ILE A 217 -0.27 10.57 3.22
N LEU A 218 -0.74 9.38 2.82
CA LEU A 218 -0.35 8.70 1.59
C LEU A 218 -0.95 9.27 0.29
N VAL A 219 -2.18 9.80 0.29
CA VAL A 219 -2.92 10.11 -0.96
C VAL A 219 -2.23 11.12 -1.89
N ASP A 220 -1.46 12.03 -1.30
CA ASP A 220 -0.73 13.06 -2.04
C ASP A 220 0.65 12.58 -2.49
N VAL A 221 1.09 11.38 -2.09
CA VAL A 221 2.43 10.86 -2.33
C VAL A 221 2.40 9.68 -3.31
N ILE A 222 1.40 8.80 -3.17
CA ILE A 222 1.25 7.59 -3.97
C ILE A 222 0.57 7.91 -5.30
N ASP A 223 1.20 7.48 -6.39
CA ASP A 223 0.70 7.64 -7.76
C ASP A 223 -0.24 6.49 -8.13
N ILE A 224 0.14 5.26 -7.78
CA ILE A 224 -0.56 4.03 -8.20
C ILE A 224 -0.87 3.15 -6.99
N TRP A 225 -2.11 2.66 -6.91
CA TRP A 225 -2.57 1.78 -5.85
C TRP A 225 -2.74 0.36 -6.36
N LEU A 226 -2.16 -0.61 -5.65
CA LEU A 226 -2.28 -2.03 -5.96
C LEU A 226 -2.86 -2.80 -4.76
N PRO A 227 -4.11 -2.51 -4.37
CA PRO A 227 -4.69 -3.07 -3.17
C PRO A 227 -5.11 -4.53 -3.32
N ASP A 228 -4.96 -5.28 -2.24
CA ASP A 228 -5.53 -6.62 -2.07
C ASP A 228 -6.95 -6.55 -1.49
N PHE A 229 -7.95 -7.04 -2.22
CA PHE A 229 -9.33 -7.17 -1.74
C PHE A 229 -9.74 -8.65 -1.65
N LYS A 230 -9.47 -9.28 -0.51
CA LYS A 230 -9.52 -10.75 -0.35
C LYS A 230 -10.89 -11.28 0.10
N TYR A 231 -11.60 -10.55 0.96
CA TYR A 231 -12.78 -11.09 1.66
C TYR A 231 -14.05 -10.27 1.41
N GLY A 232 -15.18 -10.97 1.25
CA GLY A 232 -16.51 -10.37 1.12
C GLY A 232 -17.22 -10.12 2.45
N ASN A 233 -16.60 -10.51 3.57
CA ASN A 233 -17.21 -10.45 4.90
C ASN A 233 -16.15 -10.46 6.00
N ASN A 234 -16.55 -10.01 7.20
CA ASN A 234 -15.67 -9.91 8.37
C ASN A 234 -15.32 -11.27 8.98
N ASP A 235 -16.19 -12.28 8.87
CA ASP A 235 -15.97 -13.59 9.48
C ASP A 235 -14.82 -14.35 8.80
N CYS A 236 -14.78 -14.33 7.46
CA CYS A 236 -13.68 -14.90 6.70
C CYS A 236 -12.38 -14.15 6.97
N ALA A 237 -12.43 -12.81 7.02
CA ALA A 237 -11.27 -12.00 7.31
C ALA A 237 -10.71 -12.26 8.72
N TRP A 238 -11.56 -12.42 9.72
CA TRP A 238 -11.16 -12.78 11.07
C TRP A 238 -10.60 -14.20 11.15
N ARG A 239 -11.32 -15.18 10.61
CA ARG A 239 -10.92 -16.60 10.66
C ARG A 239 -9.60 -16.85 9.93
N LEU A 240 -9.45 -16.28 8.73
CA LEU A 240 -8.34 -16.58 7.84
C LEU A 240 -7.17 -15.60 7.96
N SER A 241 -7.38 -14.37 8.43
CA SER A 241 -6.32 -13.33 8.53
C SER A 241 -6.22 -12.60 9.86
N ARG A 242 -7.07 -12.91 10.85
CA ARG A 242 -7.09 -12.28 12.19
C ARG A 242 -7.26 -10.76 12.15
N VAL A 243 -8.14 -10.28 11.29
CA VAL A 243 -8.46 -8.86 11.11
C VAL A 243 -9.94 -8.63 11.41
N ARG A 244 -10.27 -7.51 12.08
CA ARG A 244 -11.62 -7.14 12.48
C ARG A 244 -12.11 -6.00 11.61
N ASN A 245 -13.42 -5.86 11.42
CA ASN A 245 -14.02 -4.77 10.62
C ASN A 245 -13.36 -4.62 9.22
N TYR A 246 -12.93 -5.75 8.64
CA TYR A 246 -12.18 -5.79 7.39
C TYR A 246 -12.96 -5.13 6.26
N TRP A 247 -14.24 -5.51 6.11
CA TRP A 247 -15.06 -5.05 5.01
C TRP A 247 -15.19 -3.52 5.03
N GLU A 248 -15.53 -2.96 6.18
CA GLU A 248 -15.73 -1.53 6.36
C GLU A 248 -14.44 -0.74 6.14
N ILE A 249 -13.32 -1.21 6.70
CA ILE A 249 -12.02 -0.54 6.61
C ILE A 249 -11.47 -0.58 5.19
N VAL A 250 -11.48 -1.77 4.57
CA VAL A 250 -10.85 -1.98 3.28
C VAL A 250 -11.64 -1.32 2.16
N THR A 251 -12.98 -1.42 2.17
CA THR A 251 -13.83 -0.72 1.18
C THR A 251 -13.70 0.80 1.27
N ARG A 252 -13.69 1.36 2.49
CA ARG A 252 -13.42 2.78 2.74
C ARG A 252 -12.08 3.22 2.15
N ASN A 253 -11.01 2.46 2.42
CA ASN A 253 -9.67 2.82 1.95
C ASN A 253 -9.51 2.62 0.43
N HIS A 254 -10.20 1.64 -0.17
CA HIS A 254 -10.26 1.50 -1.63
C HIS A 254 -10.94 2.70 -2.29
N LEU A 255 -12.05 3.21 -1.74
CA LEU A 255 -12.70 4.42 -2.24
C LEU A 255 -11.81 5.66 -2.12
N ILE A 256 -11.06 5.79 -1.01
CA ILE A 256 -10.10 6.88 -0.86
C ILE A 256 -9.00 6.78 -1.92
N ALA A 257 -8.40 5.60 -2.11
CA ALA A 257 -7.38 5.36 -3.13
C ALA A 257 -7.90 5.66 -4.55
N TYR A 258 -9.07 5.14 -4.91
CA TYR A 258 -9.74 5.34 -6.20
C TYR A 258 -9.95 6.82 -6.58
N ASN A 259 -10.21 7.66 -5.58
CA ASN A 259 -10.45 9.09 -5.78
C ASN A 259 -9.15 9.92 -5.85
N HIS A 260 -7.99 9.30 -5.57
CA HIS A 260 -6.72 10.01 -5.51
C HIS A 260 -5.65 9.46 -6.45
N GLY A 261 -5.80 8.30 -7.07
CA GLY A 261 -4.80 7.81 -8.02
C GLY A 261 -5.32 6.72 -8.95
N ASP A 262 -4.43 6.23 -9.80
CA ASP A 262 -4.71 5.06 -10.63
C ASP A 262 -4.70 3.81 -9.74
N MET A 263 -5.57 2.85 -10.03
CA MET A 263 -5.75 1.70 -9.17
C MET A 263 -5.99 0.41 -9.96
N ILE A 264 -5.30 -0.65 -9.55
CA ILE A 264 -5.55 -2.03 -10.00
C ILE A 264 -5.86 -2.85 -8.75
N ILE A 265 -7.04 -3.44 -8.66
CA ILE A 265 -7.41 -4.24 -7.48
C ILE A 265 -7.01 -5.70 -7.72
N ARG A 266 -6.38 -6.34 -6.73
CA ARG A 266 -6.12 -7.78 -6.76
C ARG A 266 -7.13 -8.51 -5.90
N HIS A 267 -7.82 -9.48 -6.49
CA HIS A 267 -8.75 -10.36 -5.80
C HIS A 267 -8.27 -11.81 -5.89
N LEU A 268 -7.66 -12.31 -4.82
CA LEU A 268 -7.28 -13.73 -4.69
C LEU A 268 -8.52 -14.59 -4.47
N VAL A 269 -8.84 -15.40 -5.47
CA VAL A 269 -9.94 -16.36 -5.39
C VAL A 269 -9.56 -17.48 -4.43
N LEU A 270 -10.36 -17.68 -3.38
CA LEU A 270 -10.15 -18.73 -2.38
C LEU A 270 -11.10 -19.91 -2.65
N PRO A 271 -10.61 -21.16 -2.57
CA PRO A 271 -11.45 -22.35 -2.75
C PRO A 271 -12.61 -22.36 -1.75
N ASN A 272 -13.80 -22.77 -2.19
CA ASN A 272 -15.05 -22.77 -1.40
C ASN A 272 -15.54 -21.38 -0.92
N HIS A 273 -14.93 -20.27 -1.34
CA HIS A 273 -15.30 -18.91 -0.92
C HIS A 273 -15.82 -18.04 -2.06
N ILE A 274 -16.27 -18.64 -3.16
CA ILE A 274 -16.78 -17.89 -4.32
C ILE A 274 -18.00 -17.04 -3.96
N GLN A 275 -18.99 -17.63 -3.28
CA GLN A 275 -20.25 -16.93 -2.97
C GLN A 275 -20.14 -15.95 -1.81
N CYS A 276 -19.35 -16.27 -0.78
CA CYS A 276 -19.23 -15.42 0.41
C CYS A 276 -18.12 -14.36 0.29
N CYS A 277 -17.15 -14.54 -0.61
CA CYS A 277 -16.04 -13.60 -0.81
C CYS A 277 -15.95 -13.05 -2.24
N THR A 278 -15.75 -13.90 -3.24
CA THR A 278 -15.49 -13.43 -4.62
C THR A 278 -16.65 -12.63 -5.20
N ARG A 279 -17.87 -13.17 -5.16
CA ARG A 279 -19.06 -12.48 -5.67
C ARG A 279 -19.27 -11.12 -4.97
N PRO A 280 -19.33 -11.02 -3.63
CA PRO A 280 -19.50 -9.73 -2.96
C PRO A 280 -18.39 -8.72 -3.27
N VAL A 281 -17.13 -9.16 -3.34
CA VAL A 281 -16.00 -8.28 -3.70
C VAL A 281 -16.17 -7.73 -5.11
N LEU A 282 -16.42 -8.59 -6.10
CA LEU A 282 -16.57 -8.16 -7.49
C LEU A 282 -17.81 -7.26 -7.66
N GLU A 283 -18.94 -7.58 -7.02
CA GLU A 283 -20.14 -6.73 -7.02
C GLU A 283 -19.87 -5.35 -6.42
N TRP A 284 -19.09 -5.29 -5.32
CA TRP A 284 -18.70 -4.03 -4.73
C TRP A 284 -17.81 -3.22 -5.68
N ILE A 285 -16.83 -3.85 -6.31
CA ILE A 285 -15.90 -3.19 -7.23
C ILE A 285 -16.66 -2.60 -8.43
N SER A 286 -17.54 -3.37 -9.05
CA SER A 286 -18.34 -2.93 -10.21
C SER A 286 -19.19 -1.69 -9.87
N LYS A 287 -19.77 -1.65 -8.66
CA LYS A 287 -20.62 -0.53 -8.21
C LYS A 287 -19.83 0.71 -7.77
N ASN A 288 -18.66 0.55 -7.15
CA ASN A 288 -17.99 1.62 -6.41
C ASN A 288 -16.74 2.16 -7.10
N THR A 289 -16.09 1.35 -7.93
CA THR A 289 -14.82 1.70 -8.56
C THR A 289 -14.81 1.33 -10.05
N PRO A 290 -15.79 1.79 -10.86
CA PRO A 290 -15.99 1.28 -12.23
C PRO A 290 -14.84 1.55 -13.21
N ARG A 291 -13.90 2.47 -12.90
CA ARG A 291 -12.72 2.73 -13.74
C ARG A 291 -11.56 1.76 -13.51
N VAL A 292 -11.61 0.90 -12.49
CA VAL A 292 -10.45 0.08 -12.11
C VAL A 292 -10.37 -1.19 -12.92
N ILE A 293 -9.14 -1.63 -13.12
CA ILE A 293 -8.84 -2.96 -13.63
C ILE A 293 -8.73 -3.90 -12.42
N VAL A 294 -9.20 -5.14 -12.57
CA VAL A 294 -9.14 -6.14 -11.51
C VAL A 294 -8.30 -7.32 -11.95
N ASN A 295 -7.27 -7.66 -11.18
CA ASN A 295 -6.61 -8.95 -11.31
C ASN A 295 -7.39 -9.99 -10.49
N VAL A 296 -8.21 -10.80 -11.16
CA VAL A 296 -8.90 -11.96 -10.59
C VAL A 296 -7.93 -13.14 -10.56
N MET A 297 -7.30 -13.31 -9.40
CA MET A 297 -6.14 -14.17 -9.20
C MET A 297 -6.56 -15.62 -8.89
N ASP A 298 -6.19 -16.55 -9.76
CA ASP A 298 -6.39 -18.00 -9.58
C ASP A 298 -5.18 -18.70 -8.93
N GLN A 299 -4.14 -17.95 -8.54
CA GLN A 299 -2.86 -18.47 -8.09
C GLN A 299 -2.84 -18.89 -6.60
N TYR A 300 -4.01 -19.18 -6.02
CA TYR A 300 -4.11 -19.68 -4.66
C TYR A 300 -3.41 -21.05 -4.53
N ARG A 301 -2.60 -21.18 -3.47
CA ARG A 301 -2.04 -22.46 -3.05
C ARG A 301 -1.99 -22.51 -1.52
N PRO A 302 -2.28 -23.68 -0.90
CA PRO A 302 -2.23 -23.82 0.54
C PRO A 302 -0.79 -23.72 1.04
N GLU A 303 -0.51 -22.67 1.82
CA GLU A 303 0.79 -22.41 2.44
C GLU A 303 0.65 -22.20 3.95
N HIS A 304 1.77 -21.96 4.63
CA HIS A 304 1.83 -21.55 6.03
C HIS A 304 1.04 -22.47 6.99
N LEU A 305 0.07 -21.94 7.73
CA LEU A 305 -0.71 -22.71 8.70
C LEU A 305 -1.71 -23.65 8.04
N VAL A 306 -2.20 -23.32 6.84
CA VAL A 306 -3.06 -24.24 6.07
C VAL A 306 -2.28 -25.48 5.71
N ARG A 307 -1.06 -25.31 5.17
CA ARG A 307 -0.15 -26.42 4.86
C ARG A 307 0.25 -27.21 6.11
N LYS A 308 0.54 -26.51 7.21
CA LYS A 308 1.03 -27.14 8.46
C LYS A 308 -0.06 -27.88 9.24
N TYR A 309 -1.30 -27.39 9.17
CA TYR A 309 -2.44 -27.93 9.91
C TYR A 309 -3.66 -28.11 8.99
N PRO A 310 -3.58 -29.03 8.01
CA PRO A 310 -4.59 -29.18 6.96
C PRO A 310 -5.99 -29.45 7.52
N ASP A 311 -6.11 -30.25 8.59
CA ASP A 311 -7.38 -30.62 9.21
C ASP A 311 -8.10 -29.43 9.89
N LYS A 312 -7.37 -28.35 10.20
CA LYS A 312 -7.96 -27.11 10.75
C LYS A 312 -8.52 -26.20 9.67
N TYR A 313 -8.13 -26.39 8.42
CA TYR A 313 -8.52 -25.57 7.27
C TYR A 313 -8.97 -26.43 6.08
N PRO A 314 -9.86 -27.42 6.28
CA PRO A 314 -10.22 -28.37 5.22
C PRO A 314 -10.91 -27.67 4.04
N ASP A 315 -11.55 -26.52 4.29
CA ASP A 315 -12.22 -25.71 3.28
C ASP A 315 -11.24 -25.02 2.31
N ILE A 316 -10.00 -24.76 2.73
CA ILE A 316 -9.01 -24.07 1.89
C ILE A 316 -7.69 -24.81 1.70
N ASN A 317 -7.57 -26.05 2.17
CA ASN A 317 -6.37 -26.86 2.00
C ASN A 317 -6.26 -27.54 0.61
N ARG A 318 -6.51 -26.79 -0.46
CA ARG A 318 -6.38 -27.28 -1.85
C ARG A 318 -6.23 -26.11 -2.82
N ARG A 319 -5.74 -26.36 -4.03
CA ARG A 319 -5.85 -25.39 -5.12
C ARG A 319 -7.31 -25.24 -5.58
N LEU A 320 -7.57 -24.17 -6.34
CA LEU A 320 -8.86 -23.97 -6.99
C LEU A 320 -9.15 -25.09 -7.98
N ARG A 321 -10.42 -25.46 -8.09
CA ARG A 321 -10.93 -26.33 -9.15
C ARG A 321 -11.26 -25.49 -10.38
N SER A 322 -11.32 -26.14 -11.55
CA SER A 322 -11.59 -25.44 -12.82
C SER A 322 -12.97 -24.77 -12.83
N ASP A 323 -13.98 -25.36 -12.19
CA ASP A 323 -15.31 -24.77 -12.03
C ASP A 323 -15.30 -23.50 -11.17
N GLU A 324 -14.52 -23.46 -10.09
CA GLU A 324 -14.36 -22.26 -9.25
C GLU A 324 -13.70 -21.11 -10.02
N ILE A 325 -12.67 -21.40 -10.82
CA ILE A 325 -11.99 -20.41 -11.66
C ILE A 325 -12.96 -19.86 -12.71
N LYS A 326 -13.65 -20.75 -13.42
CA LYS A 326 -14.65 -20.38 -14.44
C LYS A 326 -15.79 -19.56 -13.84
N GLU A 327 -16.26 -19.91 -12.64
CA GLU A 327 -17.30 -19.15 -11.96
C GLU A 327 -16.82 -17.75 -11.57
N ALA A 328 -15.60 -17.60 -11.06
CA ALA A 328 -15.04 -16.28 -10.73
C ALA A 328 -14.95 -15.37 -11.97
N TYR A 329 -14.48 -15.91 -13.10
CA TYR A 329 -14.43 -15.19 -14.37
C TYR A 329 -15.81 -14.89 -14.95
N ARG A 330 -16.76 -15.82 -14.87
CA ARG A 330 -18.16 -15.60 -15.27
C ARG A 330 -18.77 -14.43 -14.51
N ILE A 331 -18.57 -14.37 -13.19
CA ILE A 331 -19.05 -13.25 -12.36
C ILE A 331 -18.42 -11.93 -12.80
N ALA A 332 -17.11 -11.93 -13.08
CA ALA A 332 -16.42 -10.73 -13.54
C ALA A 332 -16.96 -10.25 -14.90
N ASP A 333 -17.19 -11.16 -15.86
CA ASP A 333 -17.80 -10.85 -17.16
C ASP A 333 -19.24 -10.32 -17.00
N GLU A 334 -20.06 -10.93 -16.14
CA GLU A 334 -21.44 -10.49 -15.84
C GLU A 334 -21.52 -9.07 -15.27
N LEU A 335 -20.52 -8.69 -14.47
CA LEU A 335 -20.42 -7.39 -13.83
C LEU A 335 -19.70 -6.34 -14.67
N GLY A 336 -19.27 -6.70 -15.89
CA GLY A 336 -18.54 -5.81 -16.80
C GLY A 336 -17.15 -5.41 -16.31
N ILE A 337 -16.53 -6.23 -15.46
CA ILE A 337 -15.21 -5.94 -14.89
C ILE A 337 -14.12 -6.20 -15.94
N VAL A 338 -13.20 -5.24 -16.08
CA VAL A 338 -12.02 -5.41 -16.92
C VAL A 338 -10.96 -6.20 -16.14
N TYR A 339 -10.82 -7.49 -16.44
CA TYR A 339 -9.82 -8.37 -15.78
C TYR A 339 -8.82 -9.02 -16.75
N LYS A 340 -9.27 -9.38 -17.96
CA LYS A 340 -8.49 -10.12 -18.96
C LYS A 340 -7.08 -9.56 -19.27
N PRO A 341 -6.83 -8.24 -19.28
CA PRO A 341 -5.49 -7.72 -19.55
C PRO A 341 -4.46 -7.96 -18.44
N VAL A 342 -4.89 -8.34 -17.23
CA VAL A 342 -4.03 -8.41 -16.04
C VAL A 342 -4.21 -9.67 -15.18
N SER A 343 -5.07 -10.61 -15.59
CA SER A 343 -5.35 -11.87 -14.88
C SER A 343 -4.71 -13.08 -15.51
#